data_AF-A0A2R6EBS4-F1
#
_entry.id   AF-A0A2R6EBS4-F1
#
_cell.length_a   1.000
_cell.length_b   1.000
_cell.length_c   1.000
_cell.angle_alpha   90.00
_cell.angle_beta   90.00
_cell.angle_gamma   90.00
#
_symmetry.space_group_name_H-M   'P 1'
#
loop_
_entity.id
_entity.type
_entity.pdbx_description
1 polymer ?
#
loop_
_entity_poly.entity_id
_entity_poly.type
_entity_poly.pdbx_seq_one_letter_code
_entity_poly.pdbx_strand_id
1 'polypeptide(L)' 'MIDTTRTGIDGLDEILNGGIVRNSTTLVSGNPGAGKSILCLQFIYNGVEDHDEK' A
#
# COMPACT_ATOMS: atom_id res chain seq x y z
N MET A 1 -10.76 -16.60 -5.65
CA MET A 1 -10.54 -15.15 -5.75
C MET A 1 -9.37 -14.82 -4.83
N ILE A 2 -8.39 -14.05 -5.29
CA ILE A 2 -7.24 -13.67 -4.45
C ILE A 2 -7.70 -12.54 -3.52
N ASP A 3 -7.45 -12.68 -2.23
CA ASP A 3 -7.78 -11.67 -1.23
C ASP A 3 -6.70 -10.58 -1.22
N THR A 4 -7.11 -9.32 -1.33
CA THR A 4 -6.19 -8.17 -1.46
C THR A 4 -6.57 -7.06 -0.48
N THR A 5 -5.55 -6.34 0.00
CA THR A 5 -5.67 -5.13 0.79
C THR A 5 -5.30 -3.93 -0.07
N ARG A 6 -6.23 -2.99 -0.22
CA ARG A 6 -5.99 -1.72 -0.93
C ARG A 6 -4.91 -0.91 -0.24
N THR A 7 -4.17 -0.13 -1.02
CA THR A 7 -3.14 0.77 -0.50
C THR A 7 -3.66 2.16 -0.16
N GLY A 8 -4.87 2.50 -0.63
CA GLY A 8 -5.43 3.85 -0.56
C GLY A 8 -4.75 4.85 -1.51
N ILE A 9 -3.83 4.37 -2.37
CA ILE A 9 -3.18 5.16 -3.41
C ILE A 9 -3.79 4.72 -4.75
N ASP A 10 -4.75 5.49 -5.27
CA ASP A 10 -5.58 5.07 -6.41
C ASP A 10 -4.78 4.54 -7.60
N GLY A 11 -3.76 5.28 -8.07
CA GLY A 11 -2.94 4.85 -9.21
C GLY A 11 -2.13 3.58 -8.94
N LEU A 12 -1.75 3.32 -7.68
CA LEU A 12 -1.05 2.09 -7.30
C LEU A 12 -2.02 0.91 -7.20
N ASP A 13 -3.21 1.12 -6.63
CA ASP A 13 -4.26 0.11 -6.56
C ASP A 13 -4.70 -0.35 -7.96
N GLU A 14 -4.80 0.57 -8.92
CA GLU A 14 -5.06 0.25 -10.33
C GLU A 14 -3.97 -0.63 -10.93
N ILE A 15 -2.69 -0.26 -10.74
CA ILE A 15 -1.54 -1.05 -11.25
C ILE A 15 -1.51 -2.45 -10.62
N LEU A 16 -1.86 -2.56 -9.34
CA LEU A 16 -1.86 -3.82 -8.59
C LEU A 16 -3.16 -4.63 -8.75
N ASN A 17 -4.15 -4.14 -9.51
CA ASN A 17 -5.47 -4.75 -9.68
C ASN A 17 -6.22 -4.98 -8.35
N GLY A 18 -6.23 -3.97 -7.48
CA GLY A 18 -6.97 -4.00 -6.20
C GLY A 18 -6.10 -4.07 -4.94
N GLY A 19 -4.76 -3.98 -5.09
CA GLY A 19 -3.83 -3.76 -3.99
C GLY A 19 -2.89 -4.95 -3.71
N ILE A 20 -2.40 -5.03 -2.47
CA ILE A 20 -1.40 -6.01 -2.05
C ILE A 20 -2.09 -7.29 -1.60
N VAL A 21 -1.57 -8.46 -1.99
CA VAL A 21 -2.11 -9.76 -1.57
C VAL A 21 -2.09 -9.88 -0.05
N ARG A 22 -3.22 -10.26 0.54
CA ARG A 22 -3.35 -10.39 2.00
C ARG A 22 -2.47 -11.54 2.54
N ASN A 23 -1.95 -11.38 3.75
CA ASN A 23 -1.04 -12.34 4.40
C ASN A 23 0.25 -12.63 3.60
N SER A 24 0.75 -11.64 2.84
CA SER A 24 2.00 -11.74 2.09
C SER A 24 3.06 -10.77 2.61
N THR A 25 4.31 -11.00 2.22
CA THR A 25 5.42 -10.06 2.44
C THR A 25 5.71 -9.33 1.12
N THR A 26 5.62 -8.00 1.12
CA THR A 26 5.91 -7.16 -0.05
C THR A 26 7.19 -6.36 0.16
N LEU A 27 8.12 -6.42 -0.80
CA LEU A 27 9.37 -5.67 -0.78
C LEU A 27 9.24 -4.38 -1.61
N VAL A 28 9.46 -3.23 -0.97
CA VAL A 28 9.56 -1.93 -1.64
C VAL A 28 11.05 -1.58 -1.80
N SER A 29 11.56 -1.58 -3.02
CA SER A 29 12.98 -1.36 -3.34
C SER A 29 13.21 -0.20 -4.31
N GLY A 30 14.36 0.46 -4.21
CA GLY A 30 14.74 1.60 -5.04
C GLY A 30 15.88 2.42 -4.44
N ASN A 31 16.48 3.31 -5.26
CA ASN A 31 17.59 4.17 -4.87
C ASN A 31 17.27 5.11 -3.68
N PRO A 32 18.27 5.70 -3.00
CA PRO A 32 18.05 6.78 -2.04
C PRO A 32 17.22 7.91 -2.67
N GLY A 33 16.29 8.50 -1.91
CA GLY A 33 15.41 9.55 -2.41
C GLY A 33 14.22 9.08 -3.28
N ALA A 34 14.10 7.80 -3.61
CA ALA A 34 13.00 7.26 -4.45
C ALA A 34 11.61 7.21 -3.77
N GLY A 35 11.44 7.81 -2.58
CA GLY A 35 10.12 7.89 -1.92
C GLY A 35 9.64 6.63 -1.19
N LYS A 36 10.46 5.58 -1.02
CA LYS A 36 10.07 4.32 -0.35
C LYS A 36 9.39 4.52 1.01
N SER A 37 10.00 5.33 1.89
CA SER A 37 9.43 5.61 3.22
C SER A 37 8.11 6.37 3.12
N ILE A 38 8.00 7.30 2.16
CA ILE A 38 6.75 8.04 1.93
C ILE A 38 5.65 7.09 1.45
N LEU A 39 5.95 6.17 0.53
CA LEU A 39 5.00 5.15 0.08
C LEU A 39 4.51 4.30 1.26
N CYS A 40 5.40 3.80 2.11
CA CYS A 40 5.00 3.01 3.29
C CYS A 40 4.17 3.83 4.29
N LEU A 41 4.51 5.11 4.50
CA LEU A 41 3.74 6.00 5.38
C LEU A 41 2.34 6.29 4.81
N GLN A 42 2.21 6.51 3.51
CA GLN A 42 0.91 6.69 2.85
C GLN A 42 0.03 5.44 3.00
N PHE A 43 0.61 4.24 2.81
CA PHE A 43 -0.11 2.98 3.03
C PHE A 43 -0.68 2.88 4.46
N ILE A 44 0.14 3.19 5.48
CA ILE A 44 -0.30 3.16 6.89
C ILE A 44 -1.35 4.24 7.16
N TYR A 45 -1.08 5.48 6.72
CA TYR A 45 -1.96 6.62 6.96
C TYR A 45 -3.34 6.38 6.36
N ASN A 46 -3.40 5.96 5.09
CA ASN A 46 -4.66 5.62 4.44
C ASN A 46 -5.35 4.44 5.12
N GLY A 47 -4.60 3.42 5.55
CA GLY A 47 -5.16 2.30 6.32
C GLY A 47 -5.83 2.75 7.61
N VAL A 48 -5.22 3.66 8.36
CA VAL A 48 -5.80 4.23 9.60
C VAL A 48 -7.08 5.03 9.30
N GLU A 49 -7.07 5.85 8.26
CA GLU A 49 -8.24 6.65 7.86
C GLU A 49 -9.40 5.77 7.35
N ASP A 50 -9.12 4.78 6.49
CA ASP A 50 -10.12 3.92 5.86
C ASP A 50 -10.75 2.89 6.83
N HIS A 51 -10.00 2.51 7.87
CA HIS A 51 -10.45 1.55 8.88
C HIS A 51 -10.84 2.17 10.22
N ASP A 52 -10.83 3.51 10.32
CA ASP A 52 -11.17 4.28 11.53
C ASP A 52 -10.36 3.83 12.77
N GLU A 53 -9.06 3.58 12.57
CA GLU A 53 -8.13 3.10 13.61
C GLU A 53 -7.33 4.25 14.26
N LYS A 54 -7.97 5.43 14.39
CA LYS A 54 -7.35 6.66 14.92
C LYS A 54 -7.08 6.63 16.43
#